data_AF-A0A7J4N2P5-F1
#
_entry.id   AF-A0A7J4N2P5-F1
#
_cell.length_a   1.000
_cell.length_b   1.000
_cell.length_c   1.000
_cell.angle_alpha   90.00
_cell.angle_beta   90.00
_cell.angle_gamma   90.00
#
_symmetry.space_group_name_H-M   'P 1'
#
loop_
_entity.id
_entity.type
_entity.pdbx_description
1 polymer ?
#
loop_
_entity_poly.entity_id
_entity_poly.type
_entity_poly.pdbx_seq_one_letter_code
_entity_poly.pdbx_strand_id
1 'polypeptide(L)'
;MSEGPEDYLILDEEEEETPKMGRERISLPKIGFPRLSKPRKEYDDEIEDQGQFMEDGFEITLDGTHTFDWIIRGMDCPDCAMKATRAVNRLPGVESCRISVSDGSVEVSQDISHGTVSRVSSVLSSLGHDPDISWLRVVGISPSSLSSRLRVDPKELREWLLNVPGILDVRLEKGRIEIQKVWILDSDLRQAADQKLREILGSNHRLEPSRESGFRKDQIQLLSSILSIPLILIVSFLEISSAIPSLVPSILALGGIVFIGQNIFQEAIASLRNRVIGFQVLISLA
;
A
#
# COMPACT_ATOMS: atom_id res chain seq x y z
N MET A 1 -54.35 46.72 -10.05
CA MET A 1 -53.18 46.24 -10.82
C MET A 1 -52.16 45.78 -9.80
N SER A 2 -52.10 44.49 -9.59
CA SER A 2 -51.20 43.80 -8.65
C SER A 2 -50.24 42.97 -9.47
N GLU A 3 -48.96 43.32 -9.46
CA GLU A 3 -47.88 42.50 -10.04
C GLU A 3 -47.47 41.45 -9.00
N GLY A 4 -47.35 40.21 -9.47
CA GLY A 4 -47.37 38.99 -8.66
C GLY A 4 -46.01 38.53 -8.11
N PRO A 5 -46.02 37.50 -7.24
CA PRO A 5 -44.83 36.80 -6.78
C PRO A 5 -44.40 35.70 -7.76
N GLU A 6 -43.09 35.42 -7.79
CA GLU A 6 -42.43 34.46 -8.67
C GLU A 6 -42.71 33.00 -8.27
N ASP A 7 -43.13 32.20 -9.25
CA ASP A 7 -43.41 30.75 -9.15
C ASP A 7 -42.11 29.94 -9.08
N TYR A 8 -42.00 29.08 -8.06
CA TYR A 8 -41.01 28.02 -7.97
C TYR A 8 -41.55 26.77 -8.69
N LEU A 9 -40.81 26.25 -9.67
CA LEU A 9 -41.06 24.94 -10.29
C LEU A 9 -40.56 23.82 -9.37
N ILE A 10 -41.50 23.10 -8.76
CA ILE A 10 -41.28 21.78 -8.16
C ILE A 10 -41.57 20.76 -9.26
N LEU A 11 -40.58 19.92 -9.59
CA LEU A 11 -40.79 18.77 -10.47
C LEU A 11 -41.06 17.55 -9.58
N ASP A 12 -42.31 17.09 -9.62
CA ASP A 12 -42.74 15.83 -9.04
C ASP A 12 -42.21 14.66 -9.90
N GLU A 13 -41.42 13.76 -9.31
CA GLU A 13 -41.10 12.46 -9.92
C GLU A 13 -42.28 11.51 -9.66
N GLU A 14 -43.06 11.23 -10.70
CA GLU A 14 -44.11 10.20 -10.71
C GLU A 14 -43.50 8.79 -10.68
N GLU A 15 -44.04 7.96 -9.78
CA GLU A 15 -43.87 6.50 -9.75
C GLU A 15 -44.52 5.86 -11.00
N GLU A 16 -43.77 5.06 -11.75
CA GLU A 16 -44.34 4.12 -12.73
C GLU A 16 -44.08 2.65 -12.35
N GLU A 17 -45.18 1.89 -12.39
CA GLU A 17 -45.32 0.50 -11.96
C GLU A 17 -44.66 -0.54 -12.91
N THR A 18 -44.29 -1.67 -12.32
CA THR A 18 -43.69 -2.86 -12.94
C THR A 18 -44.63 -3.64 -13.87
N PRO A 19 -44.07 -4.46 -14.80
CA PRO A 19 -44.68 -5.74 -15.15
C PRO A 19 -43.74 -6.94 -14.91
N LYS A 20 -44.32 -8.02 -14.35
CA LYS A 20 -43.70 -9.34 -14.15
C LYS A 20 -43.81 -10.21 -15.40
N MET A 21 -42.74 -10.90 -15.80
CA MET A 21 -42.81 -12.22 -16.43
C MET A 21 -41.49 -13.00 -16.25
N GLY A 22 -41.57 -14.30 -15.96
CA GLY A 22 -40.47 -15.12 -15.45
C GLY A 22 -39.84 -16.13 -16.42
N ARG A 23 -39.11 -17.08 -15.80
CA ARG A 23 -38.30 -18.22 -16.31
C ARG A 23 -36.83 -17.85 -16.56
N GLU A 24 -35.82 -18.66 -16.24
CA GLU A 24 -35.76 -20.09 -15.93
C GLU A 24 -34.47 -20.41 -15.13
N ARG A 25 -34.50 -21.44 -14.27
CA ARG A 25 -33.33 -21.90 -13.50
C ARG A 25 -32.47 -22.82 -14.35
N ILE A 26 -31.19 -22.48 -14.52
CA ILE A 26 -30.20 -23.37 -15.13
C ILE A 26 -29.59 -24.23 -14.02
N SER A 27 -29.81 -25.54 -14.12
CA SER A 27 -29.26 -26.59 -13.27
C SER A 27 -27.90 -27.05 -13.79
N LEU A 28 -26.93 -27.25 -12.90
CA LEU A 28 -25.64 -27.88 -13.20
C LEU A 28 -25.58 -29.30 -12.59
N PRO A 29 -24.88 -30.25 -13.26
CA PRO A 29 -25.01 -31.67 -13.01
C PRO A 29 -24.18 -32.16 -11.83
N LYS A 30 -24.65 -33.25 -11.19
CA LYS A 30 -23.94 -33.97 -10.12
C LYS A 30 -22.83 -34.83 -10.72
N ILE A 31 -21.59 -34.58 -10.32
CA ILE A 31 -20.47 -35.50 -10.49
C ILE A 31 -20.08 -36.00 -9.09
N GLY A 32 -20.24 -37.30 -8.89
CA GLY A 32 -19.90 -37.97 -7.63
C GLY A 32 -18.40 -38.25 -7.55
N PHE A 33 -17.83 -37.99 -6.38
CA PHE A 33 -16.50 -38.46 -6.02
C PHE A 33 -16.59 -39.38 -4.79
N PRO A 34 -15.75 -40.42 -4.73
CA PRO A 34 -15.99 -41.62 -3.92
C PRO A 34 -15.80 -41.39 -2.43
N ARG A 35 -16.58 -42.14 -1.63
CA ARG A 35 -16.38 -42.32 -0.20
C ARG A 35 -15.00 -42.93 0.06
N LEU A 36 -14.17 -42.27 0.89
CA LEU A 36 -12.98 -42.90 1.44
C LEU A 36 -12.80 -42.57 2.93
N SER A 37 -13.00 -43.64 3.72
CA SER A 37 -12.43 -44.01 5.02
C SER A 37 -12.51 -43.09 6.25
N LYS A 38 -12.98 -43.73 7.33
CA LYS A 38 -13.11 -43.33 8.74
C LYS A 38 -11.87 -42.61 9.35
N PRO A 39 -12.10 -41.82 10.42
CA PRO A 39 -11.06 -41.06 11.12
C PRO A 39 -10.13 -41.97 11.92
N ARG A 40 -8.84 -41.61 11.94
CA ARG A 40 -7.83 -42.20 12.83
C ARG A 40 -7.77 -41.35 14.11
N LYS A 41 -7.95 -42.04 15.23
CA LYS A 41 -8.00 -41.60 16.64
C LYS A 41 -7.17 -40.37 17.01
N GLU A 42 -7.86 -39.42 17.66
CA GLU A 42 -7.55 -38.80 18.95
C GLU A 42 -6.14 -39.09 19.51
N TYR A 43 -5.38 -38.02 19.72
CA TYR A 43 -4.62 -37.83 20.95
C TYR A 43 -5.24 -36.62 21.66
N ASP A 44 -5.84 -36.87 22.82
CA ASP A 44 -6.20 -35.87 23.80
C ASP A 44 -4.96 -35.08 24.18
N ASP A 45 -5.06 -33.75 24.11
CA ASP A 45 -4.52 -32.92 25.16
C ASP A 45 -5.58 -31.87 25.46
N GLU A 46 -6.32 -32.14 26.52
CA GLU A 46 -7.24 -31.21 27.14
C GLU A 46 -6.44 -29.97 27.57
N ILE A 47 -6.75 -28.81 26.99
CA ILE A 47 -6.51 -27.54 27.66
C ILE A 47 -7.87 -26.85 27.75
N GLU A 48 -8.60 -27.22 28.81
CA GLU A 48 -9.45 -26.25 29.49
C GLU A 48 -8.51 -25.21 30.12
N ASP A 49 -8.58 -23.97 29.64
CA ASP A 49 -8.49 -22.84 30.57
C ASP A 49 -9.41 -21.72 30.08
N GLN A 50 -10.57 -21.67 30.73
CA GLN A 50 -11.43 -20.51 30.68
C GLN A 50 -10.92 -19.48 31.67
N GLY A 51 -10.52 -18.34 31.13
CA GLY A 51 -10.72 -17.06 31.77
C GLY A 51 -9.59 -16.62 32.68
N GLN A 52 -8.81 -15.67 32.16
CA GLN A 52 -8.43 -14.50 32.94
C GLN A 52 -7.88 -13.43 31.99
N PHE A 53 -8.69 -12.39 31.76
CA PHE A 53 -8.16 -11.06 31.52
C PHE A 53 -7.39 -10.68 32.79
N MET A 54 -6.12 -11.05 32.86
CA MET A 54 -5.20 -10.53 33.86
C MET A 54 -4.70 -9.18 33.36
N GLU A 55 -5.35 -8.13 33.85
CA GLU A 55 -4.67 -6.89 34.18
C GLU A 55 -3.62 -7.23 35.25
N ASP A 56 -2.45 -7.71 34.82
CA ASP A 56 -1.30 -7.86 35.70
C ASP A 56 -0.12 -7.08 35.10
N GLY A 57 -0.05 -5.81 35.52
CA GLY A 57 1.17 -5.26 36.09
C GLY A 57 2.46 -5.42 35.30
N PHE A 58 2.49 -4.94 34.06
CA PHE A 58 3.69 -4.28 33.57
C PHE A 58 3.28 -2.92 33.04
N GLU A 59 3.25 -1.95 33.95
CA GLU A 59 3.26 -0.53 33.61
C GLU A 59 4.65 -0.23 32.99
N ILE A 60 4.89 -0.73 31.77
CA ILE A 60 5.84 -0.08 30.89
C ILE A 60 5.20 1.27 30.65
N THR A 61 5.72 2.28 31.33
CA THR A 61 5.60 3.64 30.82
C THR A 61 6.35 3.64 29.49
N LEU A 62 5.63 3.26 28.41
CA LEU A 62 6.03 3.58 27.03
C LEU A 62 5.99 5.10 26.79
N ASP A 63 5.60 5.85 27.81
CA ASP A 63 5.69 7.29 27.95
C ASP A 63 7.16 7.68 28.06
N GLY A 64 7.70 8.17 26.96
CA GLY A 64 9.10 8.55 26.88
C GLY A 64 9.48 8.99 25.49
N THR A 65 10.45 9.90 25.44
CA THR A 65 11.06 10.35 24.21
C THR A 65 12.13 9.36 23.81
N HIS A 66 11.97 8.75 22.64
CA HIS A 66 12.91 7.80 22.08
C HIS A 66 13.44 8.28 20.74
N THR A 67 14.67 7.89 20.45
CA THR A 67 15.35 8.27 19.20
C THR A 67 15.35 7.11 18.22
N PHE A 68 14.99 7.40 16.98
CA PHE A 68 14.95 6.48 15.86
C PHE A 68 15.79 7.03 14.72
N ASP A 69 16.64 6.19 14.13
CA ASP A 69 17.51 6.56 13.03
C ASP A 69 17.38 5.60 11.85
N TRP A 70 17.29 6.14 10.63
CA TRP A 70 17.31 5.34 9.41
C TRP A 70 17.85 6.09 8.20
N ILE A 71 18.18 5.33 7.15
CA ILE A 71 18.63 5.86 5.86
C ILE A 71 17.41 6.18 4.99
N ILE A 72 17.49 7.25 4.22
CA ILE A 72 16.48 7.73 3.29
C ILE A 72 17.07 7.92 1.90
N ARG A 73 16.22 7.79 0.87
CA ARG A 73 16.62 7.93 -0.53
C ARG A 73 16.28 9.31 -1.09
N GLY A 74 17.03 9.73 -2.10
CA GLY A 74 16.73 10.93 -2.90
C GLY A 74 16.93 12.24 -2.14
N MET A 75 17.84 12.26 -1.15
CA MET A 75 18.16 13.48 -0.42
C MET A 75 19.39 14.16 -1.01
N ASP A 76 19.15 15.00 -2.01
CA ASP A 76 20.25 15.58 -2.80
C ASP A 76 20.46 17.09 -2.54
N CYS A 77 19.61 17.71 -1.73
CA CYS A 77 19.62 19.17 -1.56
C CYS A 77 19.40 19.62 -0.10
N PRO A 78 20.21 20.55 0.44
CA PRO A 78 20.07 21.03 1.81
C PRO A 78 18.74 21.77 2.05
N ASP A 79 18.22 22.44 1.03
CA ASP A 79 16.90 23.08 1.10
C ASP A 79 15.76 22.05 1.21
N CYS A 80 15.91 20.88 0.58
CA CYS A 80 14.98 19.76 0.62
C CYS A 80 14.96 19.17 2.03
N ALA A 81 16.16 18.93 2.59
CA ALA A 81 16.33 18.49 3.98
C ALA A 81 15.69 19.48 4.97
N MET A 82 15.94 20.79 4.84
CA MET A 82 15.31 21.79 5.71
C MET A 82 13.78 21.77 5.64
N LYS A 83 13.20 21.60 4.44
CA LYS A 83 11.73 21.49 4.28
C LYS A 83 11.19 20.21 4.93
N ALA A 84 11.86 19.08 4.71
CA ALA A 84 11.50 17.80 5.31
C ALA A 84 11.57 17.86 6.85
N THR A 85 12.67 18.36 7.42
CA THR A 85 12.84 18.56 8.87
C THR A 85 11.72 19.43 9.45
N ARG A 86 11.39 20.56 8.80
CA ARG A 86 10.30 21.43 9.25
C ARG A 86 8.93 20.77 9.18
N ALA A 87 8.69 19.92 8.17
CA ALA A 87 7.43 19.19 8.06
C ALA A 87 7.31 18.14 9.18
N VAL A 88 8.38 17.40 9.47
CA VAL A 88 8.42 16.38 10.52
C VAL A 88 8.30 17.00 11.91
N ASN A 89 9.00 18.10 12.20
CA ASN A 89 8.91 18.80 13.50
C ASN A 89 7.51 19.38 13.82
N ARG A 90 6.58 19.41 12.86
CA ARG A 90 5.19 19.82 13.09
C ARG A 90 4.27 18.66 13.48
N LEU A 91 4.77 17.43 13.43
CA LEU A 91 3.99 16.26 13.79
C LEU A 91 3.85 16.13 15.32
N PRO A 92 2.70 15.63 15.80
CA PRO A 92 2.52 15.41 17.22
C PRO A 92 3.50 14.35 17.74
N GLY A 93 3.99 14.57 18.96
CA GLY A 93 4.99 13.74 19.62
C GLY A 93 6.44 13.94 19.13
N VAL A 94 6.70 14.63 18.02
CA VAL A 94 8.09 14.86 17.57
C VAL A 94 8.74 15.98 18.37
N GLU A 95 9.80 15.66 19.10
CA GLU A 95 10.60 16.67 19.82
C GLU A 95 11.67 17.29 18.93
N SER A 96 12.37 16.46 18.16
CA SER A 96 13.38 16.94 17.23
C SER A 96 13.58 15.98 16.06
N CYS A 97 13.94 16.55 14.92
CA CYS A 97 14.30 15.83 13.71
C CYS A 97 15.58 16.44 13.15
N ARG A 98 16.57 15.59 12.89
CA ARG A 98 17.83 15.95 12.26
C ARG A 98 18.01 15.09 11.02
N ILE A 99 18.37 15.74 9.93
CA ILE A 99 18.52 15.10 8.64
C ILE A 99 19.91 15.43 8.10
N SER A 100 20.70 14.40 7.80
CA SER A 100 22.02 14.53 7.19
C SER A 100 21.93 14.33 5.68
N VAL A 101 22.21 15.38 4.91
CA VAL A 101 22.27 15.29 3.43
C VAL A 101 23.48 14.46 2.99
N SER A 102 24.60 14.58 3.71
CA SER A 102 25.84 13.88 3.37
C SER A 102 25.72 12.36 3.53
N ASP A 103 25.04 11.92 4.58
CA ASP A 103 24.88 10.50 4.89
C ASP A 103 23.56 9.92 4.37
N GLY A 104 22.65 10.78 3.91
CA GLY A 104 21.29 10.38 3.53
C GLY A 104 20.53 9.76 4.70
N SER A 105 20.72 10.26 5.92
CA SER A 105 20.13 9.71 7.14
C SER A 105 19.17 10.68 7.80
N VAL A 106 18.22 10.13 8.54
CA VAL A 106 17.30 10.86 9.40
C VAL A 106 17.37 10.29 10.80
N GLU A 107 17.43 11.19 11.77
CA GLU A 107 17.40 10.92 13.20
C GLU A 107 16.23 11.71 13.78
N VAL A 108 15.29 11.01 14.41
CA VAL A 108 14.06 11.59 14.95
C VAL A 108 13.93 11.19 16.40
N SER A 109 13.81 12.20 17.26
CA SER A 109 13.46 12.05 18.66
C SER A 109 11.97 12.31 18.81
N GLN A 110 11.23 11.30 19.25
CA GLN A 110 9.77 11.32 19.34
C GLN A 110 9.29 10.69 20.64
N ASP A 111 8.33 11.36 21.27
CA ASP A 111 7.47 10.81 22.30
C ASP A 111 6.40 9.89 21.68
N ILE A 112 6.47 8.61 22.05
CA ILE A 112 5.67 7.52 21.48
C ILE A 112 4.22 7.58 21.97
N SER A 113 3.95 8.31 23.05
CA SER A 113 2.60 8.45 23.61
C SER A 113 1.76 9.48 22.86
N HIS A 114 2.42 10.39 22.15
CA HIS A 114 1.76 11.44 21.37
C HIS A 114 1.93 11.30 19.86
N GLY A 115 2.70 10.32 19.37
CA GLY A 115 2.90 10.11 17.95
C GLY A 115 3.53 8.76 17.59
N THR A 116 3.55 8.45 16.30
CA THR A 116 4.14 7.22 15.77
C THR A 116 5.21 7.51 14.73
N VAL A 117 6.25 6.68 14.73
CA VAL A 117 7.38 6.79 13.79
C VAL A 117 6.92 6.52 12.36
N SER A 118 5.92 5.65 12.19
CA SER A 118 5.27 5.39 10.91
C SER A 118 4.69 6.66 10.27
N ARG A 119 4.17 7.59 11.06
CA ARG A 119 3.64 8.87 10.55
C ARG A 119 4.76 9.79 10.07
N VAL A 120 5.90 9.79 10.75
CA VAL A 120 7.10 10.52 10.32
C VAL A 120 7.59 9.97 8.97
N SER A 121 7.74 8.64 8.87
CA SER A 121 8.10 7.96 7.62
C SER A 121 7.13 8.30 6.49
N SER A 122 5.81 8.24 6.74
CA SER A 122 4.79 8.55 5.74
C SER A 122 4.88 9.99 5.21
N VAL A 123 5.20 10.96 6.08
CA VAL A 123 5.41 12.36 5.66
C VAL A 123 6.66 12.49 4.81
N LEU A 124 7.77 11.83 5.18
CA LEU A 124 9.00 11.84 4.38
C LEU A 124 8.78 11.19 3.00
N SER A 125 8.13 10.03 2.94
CA SER A 125 7.72 9.39 1.68
C SER A 125 6.82 10.30 0.84
N SER A 126 5.88 11.02 1.46
CA SER A 126 5.01 11.96 0.74
C SER A 126 5.76 13.16 0.16
N LEU A 127 6.93 13.49 0.70
CA LEU A 127 7.84 14.51 0.17
C LEU A 127 8.84 13.95 -0.86
N GLY A 128 8.80 12.64 -1.14
CA GLY A 128 9.70 11.95 -2.08
C GLY A 128 10.98 11.41 -1.43
N HIS A 129 11.02 11.28 -0.10
CA HIS A 129 12.17 10.78 0.65
C HIS A 129 11.83 9.46 1.34
N ASP A 130 11.75 8.39 0.57
CA ASP A 130 11.41 7.05 1.09
C ASP A 130 12.52 6.45 1.96
N PRO A 131 12.17 5.67 3.00
CA PRO A 131 13.13 4.94 3.81
C PRO A 131 13.86 3.87 3.00
N ASP A 132 15.19 3.86 3.09
CA ASP A 132 16.06 2.82 2.53
C ASP A 132 16.19 1.63 3.49
N ILE A 133 15.05 1.02 3.83
CA ILE A 133 14.99 -0.15 4.69
C ILE A 133 14.37 -1.31 3.92
N SER A 134 15.00 -2.48 4.02
CA SER A 134 14.49 -3.70 3.40
C SER A 134 13.15 -4.12 4.03
N TRP A 135 12.20 -4.48 3.17
CA TRP A 135 10.94 -5.05 3.61
C TRP A 135 11.15 -6.41 4.27
N LEU A 136 10.45 -6.66 5.37
CA LEU A 136 10.41 -7.93 6.07
C LEU A 136 9.03 -8.56 5.89
N ARG A 137 8.97 -9.77 5.39
CA ARG A 137 7.74 -10.55 5.23
C ARG A 137 7.45 -11.34 6.50
N VAL A 138 6.20 -11.27 6.95
CA VAL A 138 5.69 -12.16 8.00
C VAL A 138 5.38 -13.54 7.40
N VAL A 139 6.02 -14.58 7.93
CA VAL A 139 5.90 -15.96 7.44
C VAL A 139 4.89 -16.75 8.27
N GLY A 140 4.12 -17.59 7.58
CA GLY A 140 3.14 -18.49 8.21
C GLY A 140 1.79 -17.86 8.47
N ILE A 141 1.59 -16.60 8.09
CA ILE A 141 0.40 -15.82 8.40
C ILE A 141 -0.06 -15.05 7.18
N SER A 142 -1.34 -15.18 6.83
CA SER A 142 -1.95 -14.37 5.78
C SER A 142 -2.74 -13.19 6.40
N PRO A 143 -2.81 -12.03 5.71
CA PRO A 143 -3.61 -10.90 6.18
C PRO A 143 -5.07 -11.26 6.44
N SER A 144 -5.69 -12.08 5.59
CA SER A 144 -7.10 -12.45 5.70
C SER A 144 -7.36 -13.39 6.88
N SER A 145 -6.50 -14.38 7.10
CA SER A 145 -6.63 -15.26 8.28
C SER A 145 -6.46 -14.47 9.58
N LEU A 146 -5.55 -13.51 9.59
CA LEU A 146 -5.26 -12.71 10.77
C LEU A 146 -6.37 -11.67 11.04
N SER A 147 -6.90 -11.04 10.00
CA SER A 147 -8.03 -10.12 10.11
C SER A 147 -9.29 -10.83 10.60
N SER A 148 -9.58 -12.05 10.10
CA SER A 148 -10.68 -12.88 10.60
C SER A 148 -10.48 -13.32 12.05
N ARG A 149 -9.26 -13.66 12.46
CA ARG A 149 -8.94 -14.04 13.85
C ARG A 149 -9.17 -12.89 14.82
N LEU A 150 -8.74 -11.69 14.43
CA LEU A 150 -8.86 -10.48 15.25
C LEU A 150 -10.22 -9.78 15.09
N ARG A 151 -11.06 -10.23 14.13
CA ARG A 151 -12.34 -9.61 13.75
C ARG A 151 -12.22 -8.13 13.40
N VAL A 152 -11.18 -7.78 12.65
CA VAL A 152 -10.89 -6.41 12.20
C VAL A 152 -10.77 -6.34 10.69
N ASP A 153 -10.98 -5.15 10.15
CA ASP A 153 -10.78 -4.90 8.72
C ASP A 153 -9.29 -4.81 8.36
N PRO A 154 -8.90 -5.05 7.10
CA PRO A 154 -7.50 -4.94 6.66
C PRO A 154 -6.89 -3.56 6.94
N LYS A 155 -7.70 -2.50 6.90
CA LYS A 155 -7.27 -1.14 7.20
C LYS A 155 -6.91 -0.97 8.68
N GLU A 156 -7.78 -1.44 9.58
CA GLU A 156 -7.54 -1.41 11.02
C GLU A 156 -6.32 -2.25 11.40
N LEU A 157 -6.18 -3.43 10.79
CA LEU A 157 -4.99 -4.25 10.97
C LEU A 157 -3.70 -3.50 10.57
N ARG A 158 -3.73 -2.81 9.43
CA ARG A 158 -2.60 -1.97 9.01
C ARG A 158 -2.30 -0.89 10.04
N GLU A 159 -3.33 -0.18 10.53
CA GLU A 159 -3.18 0.86 11.55
C GLU A 159 -2.59 0.29 12.86
N TRP A 160 -3.04 -0.89 13.31
CA TRP A 160 -2.50 -1.55 14.49
C TRP A 160 -1.02 -1.87 14.35
N LEU A 161 -0.61 -2.38 13.19
CA LEU A 161 0.81 -2.63 12.91
C LEU A 161 1.62 -1.33 12.84
N LEU A 162 1.08 -0.26 12.23
CA LEU A 162 1.75 1.04 12.17
C LEU A 162 1.91 1.72 13.54
N ASN A 163 1.11 1.31 14.54
CA ASN A 163 1.20 1.80 15.92
C ASN A 163 2.23 1.05 16.77
N VAL A 164 2.85 0.00 16.24
CA VAL A 164 3.98 -0.64 16.91
C VAL A 164 5.21 0.28 16.79
N PRO A 165 5.90 0.58 17.91
CA PRO A 165 7.14 1.35 17.87
C PRO A 165 8.18 0.75 16.93
N GLY A 166 8.84 1.62 16.16
CA GLY A 166 9.87 1.22 15.20
C GLY A 166 9.35 0.60 13.89
N ILE A 167 8.04 0.52 13.65
CA ILE A 167 7.50 0.21 12.32
C ILE A 167 7.35 1.50 11.52
N LEU A 168 7.96 1.53 10.33
CA LEU A 168 7.94 2.69 9.43
C LEU A 168 6.79 2.61 8.41
N ASP A 169 6.54 1.43 7.85
CA ASP A 169 5.43 1.20 6.93
C ASP A 169 5.02 -0.29 6.91
N VAL A 170 3.81 -0.54 6.40
CA VAL A 170 3.15 -1.85 6.35
C VAL A 170 2.42 -1.99 5.02
N ARG A 171 2.71 -3.08 4.31
CA ARG A 171 2.07 -3.46 3.05
C ARG A 171 1.30 -4.77 3.21
N LEU A 172 0.01 -4.74 2.86
CA LEU A 172 -0.89 -5.88 2.88
C LEU A 172 -1.28 -6.22 1.44
N GLU A 173 -0.36 -6.81 0.68
CA GLU A 173 -0.57 -7.11 -0.75
C GLU A 173 -0.42 -8.60 -1.04
N LYS A 174 -1.19 -9.10 -2.02
CA LYS A 174 -1.07 -10.47 -2.56
C LYS A 174 -1.12 -11.56 -1.47
N GLY A 175 -1.90 -11.34 -0.41
CA GLY A 175 -2.04 -12.27 0.71
C GLY A 175 -0.80 -12.37 1.60
N ARG A 176 0.08 -11.37 1.59
CA ARG A 176 1.29 -11.29 2.43
C ARG A 176 1.24 -10.03 3.29
N ILE A 177 1.84 -10.13 4.48
CA ILE A 177 2.09 -8.98 5.35
C ILE A 177 3.58 -8.67 5.23
N GLU A 178 3.90 -7.45 4.82
CA GLU A 178 5.27 -6.94 4.77
C GLU A 178 5.37 -5.71 5.65
N ILE A 179 6.45 -5.60 6.42
CA ILE A 179 6.71 -4.50 7.34
C ILE A 179 8.11 -3.94 7.09
N GLN A 180 8.26 -2.63 7.17
CA GLN A 180 9.56 -1.97 7.32
C GLN A 180 9.76 -1.66 8.79
N LYS A 181 10.82 -2.21 9.39
CA LYS A 181 11.15 -2.03 10.80
C LYS A 181 12.52 -1.38 10.92
N VAL A 182 12.61 -0.32 11.71
CA VAL A 182 13.87 0.31 12.10
C VAL A 182 14.44 -0.37 13.34
N TRP A 183 15.76 -0.30 13.49
CA TRP A 183 16.40 -0.74 14.72
C TRP A 183 16.08 0.23 15.86
N ILE A 184 15.75 -0.29 17.02
CA ILE A 184 15.41 0.52 18.20
C ILE A 184 16.58 0.39 19.18
N LEU A 185 17.31 1.46 19.49
CA LEU A 185 18.45 1.39 20.40
C LEU A 185 18.03 1.00 21.82
N ASP A 186 16.95 1.60 22.31
CA ASP A 186 16.38 1.35 23.63
C ASP A 186 15.90 -0.11 23.76
N SER A 187 16.40 -0.80 24.78
CA SER A 187 16.10 -2.22 25.00
C SER A 187 14.66 -2.45 25.46
N ASP A 188 14.14 -1.58 26.32
CA ASP A 188 12.80 -1.72 26.90
C ASP A 188 11.75 -1.45 25.83
N LEU A 189 11.97 -0.40 25.04
CA LEU A 189 11.11 -0.10 23.90
C LEU A 189 11.15 -1.20 22.84
N ARG A 190 12.33 -1.77 22.57
CA ARG A 190 12.48 -2.89 21.63
C ARG A 190 11.69 -4.11 22.10
N GLN A 191 11.75 -4.42 23.40
CA GLN A 191 10.98 -5.52 23.98
C GLN A 191 9.48 -5.26 23.93
N ALA A 192 9.04 -4.04 24.23
CA ALA A 192 7.64 -3.64 24.13
C ALA A 192 7.11 -3.72 22.68
N ALA A 193 7.91 -3.28 21.70
CA ALA A 193 7.58 -3.39 20.28
C ALA A 193 7.45 -4.85 19.83
N ASP A 194 8.40 -5.70 20.25
CA ASP A 194 8.39 -7.12 19.94
C ASP A 194 7.19 -7.84 20.60
N GLN A 195 6.82 -7.45 21.81
CA GLN A 195 5.64 -7.98 22.51
C GLN A 195 4.34 -7.58 21.78
N LYS A 196 4.15 -6.30 21.44
CA LYS A 196 2.99 -5.85 20.63
C LYS A 196 2.91 -6.57 19.29
N LEU A 197 4.04 -6.81 18.63
CA LEU A 197 4.06 -7.61 17.40
C LEU A 197 3.61 -9.05 17.63
N ARG A 198 4.00 -9.69 18.73
CA ARG A 198 3.54 -11.04 19.08
C ARG A 198 2.05 -11.08 19.41
N GLU A 199 1.49 -10.04 19.98
CA GLU A 199 0.04 -9.97 20.24
C GLU A 199 -0.76 -9.87 18.93
N ILE A 200 -0.31 -8.99 18.02
CA ILE A 200 -0.98 -8.79 16.72
C ILE A 200 -0.76 -10.01 15.81
N LEU A 201 0.50 -10.42 15.62
CA LEU A 201 0.88 -11.50 14.69
C LEU A 201 0.78 -12.89 15.30
N GLY A 202 0.72 -13.05 16.61
CA GLY A 202 0.82 -14.35 17.27
C GLY A 202 2.26 -14.76 17.58
N SER A 203 2.42 -15.71 18.51
CA SER A 203 3.71 -16.15 19.07
C SER A 203 4.66 -16.82 18.06
N ASN A 204 4.12 -17.43 17.01
CA ASN A 204 4.89 -18.20 16.03
C ASN A 204 5.29 -17.41 14.76
N HIS A 205 5.10 -16.09 14.75
CA HIS A 205 5.46 -15.28 13.59
C HIS A 205 6.99 -15.26 13.40
N ARG A 206 7.41 -15.33 12.13
CA ARG A 206 8.81 -15.14 11.74
C ARG A 206 8.90 -14.04 10.70
N LEU A 207 9.95 -13.23 10.80
CA LEU A 207 10.26 -12.18 9.85
C LEU A 207 11.41 -12.66 8.96
N GLU A 208 11.18 -12.65 7.65
CA GLU A 208 12.19 -12.95 6.65
C GLU A 208 12.37 -11.77 5.71
N PRO A 209 13.58 -11.51 5.19
CA PRO A 209 13.77 -10.52 4.13
C PRO A 209 12.81 -10.78 2.97
N SER A 210 11.98 -9.78 2.64
CA SER A 210 11.07 -9.91 1.52
C SER A 210 11.85 -9.77 0.23
N ARG A 211 11.78 -10.81 -0.60
CA ARG A 211 12.26 -10.75 -1.97
C ARG A 211 11.12 -10.16 -2.80
N GLU A 212 11.20 -8.87 -3.09
CA GLU A 212 10.31 -8.23 -4.06
C GLU A 212 10.49 -8.94 -5.41
N SER A 213 9.54 -9.79 -5.80
CA SER A 213 9.59 -10.53 -7.06
C SER A 213 9.07 -9.69 -8.23
N GLY A 214 9.13 -8.36 -8.14
CA GLY A 214 8.57 -7.43 -9.11
C GLY A 214 9.62 -6.44 -9.58
N PHE A 215 9.54 -6.05 -10.86
CA PHE A 215 10.34 -4.94 -11.38
C PHE A 215 9.84 -3.62 -10.76
N ARG A 216 10.77 -2.76 -10.33
CA ARG A 216 10.44 -1.39 -9.90
C ARG A 216 9.78 -0.62 -11.05
N LYS A 217 8.95 0.38 -10.74
CA LYS A 217 8.28 1.22 -11.75
C LYS A 217 9.26 1.79 -12.79
N ASP A 218 10.39 2.31 -12.32
CA ASP A 218 11.48 2.82 -13.18
C ASP A 218 12.06 1.74 -14.10
N GLN A 219 12.16 0.50 -13.62
CA GLN A 219 12.67 -0.63 -14.39
C GLN A 219 11.66 -1.11 -15.45
N ILE A 220 10.36 -1.06 -15.13
CA ILE A 220 9.29 -1.35 -16.11
C ILE A 220 9.33 -0.32 -17.24
N GLN A 221 9.56 0.96 -16.92
CA GLN A 221 9.71 2.01 -17.91
C GLN A 221 10.98 1.85 -18.78
N LEU A 222 12.09 1.40 -18.19
CA LEU A 222 13.29 1.04 -18.97
C LEU A 222 13.04 -0.15 -19.89
N LEU A 223 12.34 -1.19 -19.41
CA LEU A 223 12.01 -2.37 -20.20
C LEU A 223 11.05 -2.03 -21.36
N SER A 224 10.04 -1.19 -21.13
CA SER A 224 9.13 -0.73 -22.19
C SER A 224 9.87 0.13 -23.24
N SER A 225 10.83 0.94 -22.81
CA SER A 225 11.66 1.75 -23.71
C SER A 225 12.53 0.88 -24.63
N ILE A 226 13.13 -0.19 -24.11
CA ILE A 226 13.92 -1.14 -24.91
C ILE A 226 13.05 -1.85 -25.96
N LEU A 227 11.78 -2.10 -25.65
CA LEU A 227 10.82 -2.74 -26.56
C LEU A 227 10.42 -1.82 -27.75
N SER A 228 10.74 -0.52 -27.72
CA SER A 228 10.50 0.40 -28.84
C SER A 228 11.32 0.07 -30.09
N ILE A 229 12.56 -0.39 -29.90
CA ILE A 229 13.50 -0.70 -31.00
C ILE A 229 12.94 -1.79 -31.93
N PRO A 230 12.54 -2.98 -31.43
CA PRO A 230 11.95 -4.00 -32.29
C PRO A 230 10.61 -3.57 -32.89
N LEU A 231 9.79 -2.78 -32.18
CA LEU A 231 8.54 -2.25 -32.72
C LEU A 231 8.80 -1.35 -33.95
N ILE A 232 9.75 -0.42 -33.86
CA ILE A 232 10.13 0.46 -34.97
C ILE A 232 10.62 -0.35 -36.17
N LEU A 233 11.45 -1.38 -35.93
CA LEU A 233 11.93 -2.26 -36.99
C LEU A 233 10.78 -3.03 -37.68
N ILE A 234 9.81 -3.52 -36.89
CA ILE A 234 8.63 -4.21 -37.44
C ILE A 234 7.79 -3.24 -38.27
N VAL A 235 7.48 -2.05 -37.76
CA VAL A 235 6.71 -1.04 -38.51
C VAL A 235 7.44 -0.67 -39.80
N SER A 236 8.75 -0.43 -39.75
CA SER A 236 9.57 -0.13 -40.92
C SER A 236 9.57 -1.26 -41.96
N PHE A 237 9.67 -2.52 -41.51
CA PHE A 237 9.59 -3.68 -42.40
C PHE A 237 8.20 -3.82 -43.06
N LEU A 238 7.13 -3.55 -42.30
CA LEU A 238 5.76 -3.61 -42.83
C LEU A 238 5.48 -2.50 -43.85
N GLU A 239 6.07 -1.30 -43.70
CA GLU A 239 5.95 -0.21 -44.67
C GLU A 239 6.66 -0.51 -46.00
N ILE A 240 7.77 -1.25 -45.96
CA ILE A 240 8.50 -1.68 -47.17
C ILE A 240 7.68 -2.71 -47.97
N SER A 241 6.78 -3.45 -47.31
CA SER A 241 5.95 -4.45 -47.94
C SER A 241 4.73 -3.83 -48.62
N SER A 242 4.69 -3.84 -49.95
CA SER A 242 3.53 -3.39 -50.74
C SER A 242 2.30 -4.31 -50.62
N ALA A 243 2.43 -5.47 -49.94
CA ALA A 243 1.35 -6.43 -49.78
C ALA A 243 0.38 -6.07 -48.63
N ILE A 244 0.76 -5.14 -47.77
CA ILE A 244 0.02 -4.81 -46.54
C ILE A 244 -0.62 -3.43 -46.71
N PRO A 245 -1.92 -3.26 -46.38
CA PRO A 245 -2.55 -1.95 -46.39
C PRO A 245 -1.82 -0.95 -45.48
N SER A 246 -1.65 0.30 -45.92
CA SER A 246 -0.96 1.38 -45.18
C SER A 246 -1.57 1.70 -43.82
N LEU A 247 -2.81 1.27 -43.58
CA LEU A 247 -3.47 1.40 -42.29
C LEU A 247 -2.83 0.52 -41.21
N VAL A 248 -2.30 -0.65 -41.55
CA VAL A 248 -1.78 -1.63 -40.57
C VAL A 248 -0.52 -1.14 -39.85
N PRO A 249 0.53 -0.65 -40.53
CA PRO A 249 1.69 -0.06 -39.86
C PRO A 249 1.31 1.15 -38.99
N SER A 250 0.36 1.97 -39.45
CA SER A 250 -0.12 3.16 -38.74
C SER A 250 -0.82 2.81 -37.41
N ILE A 251 -1.71 1.82 -37.44
CA ILE A 251 -2.39 1.32 -36.22
C ILE A 251 -1.38 0.66 -35.28
N LEU A 252 -0.43 -0.12 -35.81
CA LEU A 252 0.59 -0.78 -35.01
C LEU A 252 1.52 0.24 -34.32
N ALA A 253 1.94 1.28 -35.04
CA ALA A 253 2.76 2.36 -34.49
C ALA A 253 1.99 3.12 -33.39
N LEU A 254 0.73 3.50 -33.65
CA LEU A 254 -0.09 4.22 -32.67
C LEU A 254 -0.36 3.36 -31.42
N GLY A 255 -0.73 2.10 -31.60
CA GLY A 255 -0.94 1.16 -30.50
C GLY A 255 0.35 0.91 -29.69
N GLY A 256 1.49 0.82 -30.37
CA GLY A 256 2.79 0.66 -29.72
C GLY A 256 3.20 1.88 -28.89
N ILE A 257 2.98 3.11 -29.39
CA ILE A 257 3.22 4.35 -28.64
C ILE A 257 2.35 4.39 -27.37
N VAL A 258 1.06 4.06 -27.49
CA VAL A 258 0.13 4.01 -26.35
C VAL A 258 0.57 2.97 -25.32
N PHE A 259 0.98 1.78 -25.78
CA PHE A 259 1.46 0.71 -24.90
C PHE A 259 2.75 1.09 -24.16
N ILE A 260 3.72 1.70 -24.85
CA ILE A 260 4.99 2.15 -24.25
C ILE A 260 4.75 3.28 -23.23
N GLY A 261 3.83 4.20 -23.52
CA GLY A 261 3.50 5.36 -22.67
C GLY A 261 2.50 5.07 -21.54
N GLN A 262 1.96 3.86 -21.43
CA GLN A 262 0.80 3.56 -20.59
C GLN A 262 0.97 3.99 -19.12
N ASN A 263 2.15 3.79 -18.52
CA ASN A 263 2.39 4.20 -17.13
C ASN A 263 2.36 5.73 -16.95
N ILE A 264 2.97 6.49 -17.87
CA ILE A 264 3.00 7.96 -17.82
C ILE A 264 1.58 8.51 -18.01
N PHE A 265 0.79 7.93 -18.92
CA PHE A 265 -0.61 8.33 -19.12
C PHE A 265 -1.47 8.11 -17.87
N GLN A 266 -1.31 6.96 -17.19
CA GLN A 266 -2.04 6.68 -15.95
C GLN A 266 -1.70 7.70 -14.85
N GLU A 267 -0.43 8.05 -14.71
CA GLU A 267 0.03 9.03 -13.72
C GLU A 267 -0.44 10.45 -14.09
N ALA A 268 -0.41 10.82 -15.36
CA ALA A 268 -0.98 12.08 -15.86
C ALA A 268 -2.50 12.18 -15.59
N ILE A 269 -3.26 11.11 -15.85
CA ILE A 269 -4.69 11.05 -15.56
C ILE A 269 -4.96 11.17 -14.05
N ALA A 270 -4.18 10.48 -13.21
CA ALA A 270 -4.29 10.57 -11.76
C ALA A 270 -3.95 11.97 -11.24
N SER A 271 -2.92 12.60 -11.79
CA SER A 271 -2.52 13.98 -11.50
C SER A 271 -3.62 14.97 -11.87
N LEU A 272 -4.20 14.83 -13.08
CA LEU A 272 -5.30 15.65 -13.57
C LEU A 272 -6.56 15.48 -12.71
N ARG A 273 -6.89 14.25 -12.31
CA ARG A 273 -8.01 13.96 -11.41
C ARG A 273 -7.87 14.65 -10.07
N ASN A 274 -6.64 14.73 -9.56
CA ASN A 274 -6.34 15.40 -8.29
C ASN A 274 -6.13 16.92 -8.45
N ARG A 275 -6.41 17.50 -9.64
CA ARG A 275 -6.22 18.94 -9.97
C ARG A 275 -4.81 19.47 -9.72
N VAL A 276 -3.81 18.59 -9.71
CA VAL A 276 -2.39 18.97 -9.64
C VAL A 276 -1.81 18.78 -11.03
N ILE A 277 -1.27 19.83 -11.64
CA ILE A 277 -0.61 19.73 -12.94
C ILE A 277 0.85 19.37 -12.68
N GLY A 278 1.14 18.08 -12.63
CA GLY A 278 2.51 17.56 -12.50
C GLY A 278 3.26 17.61 -13.84
N PHE A 279 4.59 17.48 -13.77
CA PHE A 279 5.48 17.38 -14.92
C PHE A 279 5.06 16.28 -15.92
N GLN A 280 4.45 15.21 -15.42
CA GLN A 280 4.00 14.06 -16.21
C GLN A 280 2.84 14.40 -17.15
N VAL A 281 1.99 15.37 -16.78
CA VAL A 281 0.91 15.86 -17.65
C VAL A 281 1.50 16.58 -18.87
N LEU A 282 2.56 17.36 -18.67
CA LEU A 282 3.26 18.06 -19.75
C LEU A 282 3.93 17.09 -20.73
N ILE A 283 4.59 16.03 -20.22
CA ILE A 283 5.20 15.01 -21.08
C ILE A 283 4.13 14.24 -21.86
N SER A 284 3.00 13.91 -21.25
CA SER A 284 1.94 13.13 -21.92
C SER A 284 1.22 13.88 -23.04
N LEU A 285 1.34 15.22 -23.07
CA LEU A 285 0.75 16.08 -24.08
C LEU A 285 1.67 16.34 -25.28
N ALA A 286 2.97 16.06 -25.12
CA ALA A 286 4.01 16.27 -26.13
C ALA A 286 4.08 15.08 -27.10
#